data_AF-A0A2Z2PDP1-F1
#
_entry.id   AF-A0A2Z2PDP1-F1
#
_cell.length_a   1.000
_cell.length_b   1.000
_cell.length_c   1.000
_cell.angle_alpha   90.00
_cell.angle_beta   90.00
_cell.angle_gamma   90.00
#
_symmetry.space_group_name_H-M   'P 1'
#
loop_
_entity.id
_entity.type
_entity.pdbx_description
1 polymer ?
#
loop_
_entity_poly.entity_id
_entity_poly.type
_entity_poly.pdbx_seq_one_letter_code
_entity_poly.pdbx_strand_id
1 'polypeptide(L)' 'MAQISLSATPKGNGFQGTITYSYGVSISSAETYPTIAEAISAAAIKMLEMPERLKEIDRSELAG' A
#
# COMPACT_ATOMS: atom_id res chain seq x y z
N MET A 1 -14.54 8.96 -3.39
CA MET A 1 -14.56 7.62 -2.76
C MET A 1 -13.15 7.26 -2.34
N ALA A 2 -12.90 7.08 -1.04
CA ALA A 2 -11.60 6.62 -0.54
C ALA A 2 -11.35 5.17 -0.98
N GLN A 3 -10.37 4.96 -1.87
CA GLN A 3 -9.94 3.64 -2.30
C GLN A 3 -8.44 3.45 -2.08
N ILE A 4 -8.08 2.29 -1.56
CA ILE A 4 -6.69 1.88 -1.41
C ILE A 4 -6.58 0.48 -1.99
N SER A 5 -5.64 0.29 -2.90
CA SER A 5 -5.37 -0.99 -3.54
C SER A 5 -4.09 -1.58 -3.00
N LEU A 6 -4.19 -2.77 -2.41
CA LEU A 6 -3.05 -3.57 -1.99
C LEU A 6 -2.83 -4.66 -3.02
N SER A 7 -1.65 -4.68 -3.62
CA SER A 7 -1.26 -5.68 -4.61
C SER A 7 0.07 -6.32 -4.21
N ALA A 8 0.29 -7.55 -4.61
CA ALA A 8 1.57 -8.22 -4.48
C ALA A 8 2.05 -8.62 -5.87
N THR A 9 3.22 -8.14 -6.26
CA THR A 9 3.84 -8.45 -7.55
C THR A 9 5.01 -9.40 -7.35
N PRO A 10 5.16 -10.45 -8.18
CA PRO A 10 6.32 -11.34 -8.09
C PRO A 10 7.59 -10.55 -8.43
N LYS A 11 8.61 -10.66 -7.58
CA LYS A 11 9.90 -9.99 -7.73
C LYS A 11 11.03 -10.87 -7.18
N GLY A 12 11.91 -11.31 -8.08
CA GLY A 12 12.99 -12.24 -7.74
C GLY A 12 12.44 -13.58 -7.23
N ASN A 13 12.87 -14.00 -6.04
CA ASN A 13 12.44 -15.24 -5.40
C ASN A 13 11.21 -15.08 -4.48
N GLY A 14 10.51 -13.95 -4.55
CA GLY A 14 9.37 -13.66 -3.69
C GLY A 14 8.37 -12.69 -4.31
N PHE A 15 7.63 -12.00 -3.46
CA PHE A 15 6.55 -11.08 -3.78
C PHE A 15 6.80 -9.72 -3.11
N GLN A 16 6.69 -8.64 -3.87
CA GLN A 16 6.75 -7.28 -3.35
C GLN A 16 5.32 -6.75 -3.15
N GLY A 17 5.00 -6.35 -1.92
CA GLY A 17 3.75 -5.65 -1.62
C GLY A 17 3.78 -4.24 -2.17
N THR A 18 2.66 -3.76 -2.72
CA THR A 18 2.48 -2.40 -3.21
C THR A 18 1.13 -1.86 -2.76
N ILE A 19 1.16 -0.68 -2.16
CA ILE A 19 0.02 0.11 -1.70
C ILE A 19 -0.19 1.20 -2.73
N THR A 20 -1.35 1.24 -3.37
CA THR A 20 -1.73 2.31 -4.30
C THR A 20 -2.90 3.08 -3.71
N TYR A 21 -2.70 4.37 -3.51
CA TYR A 21 -3.71 5.27 -2.98
C TYR A 21 -4.45 5.98 -4.10
N SER A 22 -5.74 6.29 -3.90
CA SER A 22 -6.57 7.04 -4.87
C SER A 22 -5.99 8.37 -5.32
N TYR A 23 -5.20 9.04 -4.48
CA TYR A 23 -4.58 10.34 -4.79
C TYR A 23 -3.28 10.21 -5.61
N GLY A 24 -3.00 9.05 -6.19
CA GLY A 24 -1.91 8.84 -7.14
C GLY A 24 -0.56 8.45 -6.53
N VAL A 25 -0.47 8.32 -5.21
CA VAL A 25 0.75 7.81 -4.56
C VAL A 25 0.74 6.29 -4.55
N SER A 26 1.86 5.68 -4.91
CA SER A 26 2.10 4.25 -4.75
C SER A 26 3.35 4.01 -3.93
N ILE A 27 3.26 3.14 -2.93
CA ILE A 27 4.35 2.79 -2.02
C ILE A 27 4.55 1.28 -2.09
N SER A 28 5.78 0.86 -2.41
CA SER A 28 6.14 -0.55 -2.37
C SER A 28 6.85 -0.91 -1.05
N SER A 29 6.72 -2.16 -0.65
CA SER A 29 7.51 -2.74 0.43
C SER A 29 9.00 -2.70 0.05
N ALA A 30 9.83 -2.43 1.05
CA ALA A 30 11.28 -2.37 0.86
C ALA A 30 11.86 -3.77 0.56
N GLU A 31 11.21 -4.80 1.06
CA GLU A 31 11.65 -6.19 0.98
C GLU A 31 10.65 -7.04 0.16
N THR A 32 11.15 -8.17 -0.34
CA THR A 32 10.35 -9.21 -1.01
C THR A 32 10.05 -10.34 -0.03
N TYR A 33 8.79 -10.74 0.02
CA TYR A 33 8.29 -11.78 0.92
C TYR A 33 8.13 -13.11 0.20
N PRO A 34 8.28 -14.26 0.87
CA PRO A 34 8.16 -15.55 0.20
C PRO A 34 6.72 -15.86 -0.24
N THR A 35 5.71 -15.23 0.37
CA THR A 35 4.29 -15.44 0.03
C THR A 35 3.55 -14.14 -0.33
N ILE A 36 2.51 -14.27 -1.15
CA ILE A 36 1.58 -13.17 -1.47
C ILE A 36 0.94 -12.61 -0.20
N ALA A 37 0.52 -13.50 0.72
CA ALA A 37 -0.12 -13.12 1.97
C ALA A 37 0.78 -12.22 2.82
N GLU A 38 2.06 -12.56 2.94
CA GLU A 38 3.04 -11.74 3.67
C GLU A 38 3.32 -10.43 2.96
N ALA A 39 3.43 -10.43 1.63
CA ALA A 39 3.64 -9.20 0.86
C ALA A 39 2.48 -8.21 1.04
N ILE A 40 1.24 -8.68 0.96
CA ILE A 40 0.05 -7.86 1.20
C ILE A 40 -0.02 -7.43 2.66
N SER A 41 0.25 -8.33 3.60
CA SER A 41 0.23 -8.03 5.03
C SER A 41 1.24 -6.95 5.40
N ALA A 42 2.46 -7.04 4.87
CA ALA A 42 3.49 -6.03 5.08
C ALA A 42 3.13 -4.69 4.46
N ALA A 43 2.54 -4.69 3.26
CA ALA A 43 2.01 -3.47 2.65
C ALA A 43 0.89 -2.86 3.52
N ALA A 44 -0.02 -3.66 4.07
CA ALA A 44 -1.06 -3.18 4.97
C ALA A 44 -0.49 -2.64 6.29
N ILE A 45 0.47 -3.32 6.90
CA ILE A 45 1.15 -2.85 8.11
C ILE A 45 1.84 -1.51 7.84
N LYS A 46 2.61 -1.41 6.75
CA LYS A 46 3.30 -0.18 6.37
C LYS A 46 2.35 0.98 6.10
N MET A 47 1.17 0.70 5.58
CA MET A 47 0.09 1.68 5.45
C MET A 47 -0.37 2.18 6.83
N LEU A 48 -0.57 1.28 7.79
CA LEU A 48 -0.97 1.61 9.17
C LEU A 48 0.13 2.37 9.93
N GLU A 49 1.40 2.11 9.64
CA GLU A 49 2.55 2.87 10.18
C GLU A 49 2.66 4.29 9.60
N MET A 50 1.95 4.59 8.51
CA MET A 50 1.94 5.90 7.85
C MET A 50 0.55 6.57 7.93
N PRO A 51 0.02 6.83 9.12
CA PRO A 51 -1.34 7.36 9.30
C PRO A 51 -1.53 8.74 8.67
N GLU A 52 -0.47 9.52 8.49
CA GLU A 52 -0.53 10.81 7.79
C GLU A 52 -1.01 10.65 6.34
N ARG A 53 -0.64 9.56 5.65
CA ARG A 53 -1.13 9.27 4.29
C ARG A 53 -2.60 8.88 4.29
N LEU A 54 -3.07 8.18 5.31
CA LEU A 54 -4.48 7.86 5.48
C LEU A 54 -5.31 9.12 5.74
N LYS A 55 -4.80 10.07 6.54
CA LYS A 55 -5.44 11.39 6.74
C LYS A 55 -5.45 12.24 5.46
N GLU A 56 -4.45 12.05 4.59
CA GLU A 56 -4.38 12.73 3.30
C GLU A 56 -5.49 12.27 2.34
N ILE A 57 -5.94 11.02 2.46
CA ILE A 57 -7.12 10.52 1.74
C ILE A 57 -8.37 11.28 2.20
N ASP A 58 -8.56 11.43 3.51
CA ASP A 58 -9.69 12.18 4.08
C ASP A 58 -9.72 13.63 3.57
N ARG A 59 -8.55 14.29 3.57
CA ARG A 59 -8.41 15.66 3.03
C ARG A 59 -8.63 15.73 1.52
N SER A 60 -8.13 14.75 0.76
CA SER A 60 -8.28 14.72 -0.71
C SER A 60 -9.72 14.41 -1.13
N GLU A 61 -10.47 13.65 -0.33
CA GLU A 61 -11.88 13.35 -0.53
C GLU A 61 -12.79 14.53 -0.17
N LEU A 62 -12.40 15.33 0.83
CA LEU A 62 -13.11 16.56 1.21
C LEU A 62 -12.87 17.74 0.24
N ALA A 63 -11.83 17.66 -0.58
CA ALA A 63 -11.50 18.68 -1.58
C ALA A 63 -12.12 18.40 -2.96
N GLY A 64 -12.80 17.25 -3.13
CA GLY A 64 -13.47 16.81 -4.36
C GLY A 64 -14.94 17.16 -4.42
#